data_AF-A0A5Y3IBN8-F1
#
_entry.id   AF-A0A5Y3IBN8-F1
#
_cell.length_a   1.000
_cell.length_b   1.000
_cell.length_c   1.000
_cell.angle_alpha   90.00
_cell.angle_beta   90.00
_cell.angle_gamma   90.00
#
_symmetry.space_group_name_H-M   'P 1'
#
loop_
_entity.id
_entity.type
_entity.pdbx_description
1 polymer ?
#
loop_
_entity_poly.entity_id
_entity_poly.type
_entity_poly.pdbx_seq_one_letter_code
_entity_poly.pdbx_strand_id
1 'polypeptide(L)' 'AHQRGAKVVITNSGAPNIRELYEGNGFKVHHMAARRSVSCKASTRVVANDIIAIMK' A
#
# COMPACT_ATOMS: atom_id res chain seq x y z
N ALA A 1 -14.62 -2.01 -14.37
CA ALA A 1 -15.17 -0.94 -13.49
C ALA A 1 -14.36 0.34 -13.64
N HIS A 2 -13.04 0.29 -13.45
CA HIS A 2 -12.16 1.44 -13.67
C HIS A 2 -12.30 2.10 -15.05
N GLN A 3 -12.25 1.30 -16.13
CA GLN A 3 -12.47 1.79 -17.51
C GLN A 3 -13.84 2.45 -17.74
N ARG A 4 -14.79 2.28 -16.81
CA ARG A 4 -16.11 2.92 -16.81
C ARG A 4 -16.18 4.15 -15.88
N GLY A 5 -15.03 4.69 -15.47
CA GLY A 5 -14.93 5.89 -14.63
C GLY A 5 -14.85 5.63 -13.12
N ALA A 6 -14.84 4.38 -12.66
CA ALA A 6 -14.74 4.09 -11.24
C ALA A 6 -13.33 4.44 -10.70
N LYS A 7 -13.29 5.11 -9.54
CA LYS A 7 -12.04 5.33 -8.81
C LYS A 7 -11.59 4.05 -8.12
N VAL A 8 -10.30 3.74 -8.21
CA VAL A 8 -9.68 2.57 -7.60
C VAL A 8 -8.64 3.02 -6.61
N VAL A 9 -8.78 2.55 -5.37
CA VAL A 9 -7.85 2.80 -4.27
C VAL A 9 -7.53 1.46 -3.60
N ILE A 10 -6.25 1.20 -3.39
CA ILE A 10 -5.76 -0.05 -2.78
C ILE A 10 -4.85 0.31 -1.61
N THR A 11 -5.04 -0.35 -0.46
CA THR A 11 -4.13 -0.29 0.67
C THR A 11 -3.35 -1.60 0.79
N ASN A 12 -2.03 -1.53 0.96
CA ASN A 12 -1.18 -2.72 1.14
C ASN A 12 0.11 -2.34 1.89
N SER A 13 0.97 -3.32 2.17
CA SER A 13 2.35 -3.05 2.57
C SER A 13 3.13 -2.35 1.46
N GLY A 14 4.09 -1.53 1.85
CA GLY A 14 5.03 -0.81 1.00
C GLY A 14 6.28 -1.61 0.65
N ALA A 15 6.18 -2.94 0.58
CA ALA A 15 7.28 -3.78 0.11
C ALA A 15 7.69 -3.37 -1.32
N PRO A 16 9.00 -3.39 -1.67
CA PRO A 16 9.47 -2.88 -2.97
C PRO A 16 8.75 -3.50 -4.17
N ASN A 17 8.55 -4.82 -4.16
CA ASN A 17 7.85 -5.55 -5.22
C ASN A 17 6.38 -5.13 -5.39
N ILE A 18 5.70 -4.77 -4.30
CA ILE A 18 4.32 -4.26 -4.35
C ILE A 18 4.29 -2.85 -4.94
N ARG A 19 5.27 -2.01 -4.58
CA ARG A 19 5.39 -0.65 -5.13
C ARG A 19 5.62 -0.66 -6.63
N GLU A 20 6.60 -1.45 -7.08
CA GLU A 20 6.93 -1.62 -8.50
C GLU A 20 5.74 -2.16 -9.30
N LEU A 21 5.02 -3.15 -8.76
CA LEU A 21 3.80 -3.68 -9.38
C LEU A 21 2.76 -2.59 -9.60
N TYR A 22 2.44 -1.80 -8.57
CA TYR A 22 1.41 -0.77 -8.67
C TYR A 22 1.82 0.39 -9.57
N GLU A 23 3.05 0.87 -9.47
CA GLU A 23 3.58 1.94 -10.35
C GLU A 23 3.59 1.48 -11.82
N GLY A 24 4.03 0.25 -12.09
CA GLY A 24 4.01 -0.35 -13.43
C GLY A 24 2.61 -0.52 -14.01
N ASN A 25 1.58 -0.66 -13.16
CA ASN A 25 0.17 -0.72 -13.57
C ASN A 25 -0.54 0.65 -13.56
N GLY A 26 0.22 1.75 -13.49
CA GLY A 26 -0.32 3.11 -13.62
C GLY A 26 -0.91 3.70 -12.35
N PHE A 27 -0.71 3.07 -11.19
CA PHE A 27 -1.11 3.65 -9.91
C PHE A 27 -0.10 4.71 -9.46
N LYS A 28 -0.63 5.74 -8.80
CA LYS A 28 0.16 6.65 -7.98
C LYS A 28 0.24 6.08 -6.57
N VAL A 29 1.46 5.79 -6.10
CA VAL A 29 1.71 5.23 -4.78
C VAL A 29 2.04 6.33 -3.77
N HIS A 30 1.40 6.28 -2.61
CA HIS A 30 1.63 7.16 -1.47
C HIS A 30 2.05 6.33 -0.26
N HIS A 31 3.13 6.71 0.41
CA HIS A 31 3.56 6.07 1.64
C HIS A 31 2.68 6.46 2.82
N MET A 32 2.29 5.46 3.62
CA MET A 32 1.52 5.64 4.85
C MET A 32 2.29 5.01 6.00
N ALA A 33 2.90 5.85 6.83
CA ALA A 33 3.50 5.42 8.08
C ALA A 33 2.38 5.04 9.07
N ALA A 34 2.03 3.76 9.10
CA ALA A 34 0.99 3.24 9.97
C ALA A 34 1.63 2.50 11.15
N ARG A 35 1.43 3.02 12.36
CA ARG A 35 1.82 2.31 13.58
C ARG A 35 0.83 1.17 13.83
N ARG A 36 1.11 -0.01 13.29
CA ARG A 36 0.32 -1.21 13.61
C ARG A 36 0.72 -1.73 15.00
N SER A 37 -0.27 -1.92 15.88
CA SER A 37 -0.13 -2.89 16.97
C SER A 37 -0.22 -4.28 16.37
N VAL A 38 0.88 -4.76 15.78
CA VAL A 38 0.95 -6.15 15.29
C VAL A 38 0.85 -7.05 16.52
N SER A 39 -0.26 -7.78 16.68
CA SER A 39 -0.48 -8.72 17.78
C SER A 39 0.29 -10.02 17.54
N CYS A 40 1.60 -9.94 17.34
CA CYS A 40 2.51 -11.07 17.25
C CYS A 40 3.81 -10.60 17.87
N LYS A 41 4.26 -11.30 18.93
CA LYS A 41 5.55 -11.17 19.65
C LYS A 41 6.07 -9.72 19.79
N ALA A 42 6.09 -9.18 21.01
CA ALA A 42 6.53 -7.80 21.26
C ALA A 42 7.91 -7.43 20.67
N SER A 43 8.80 -8.42 20.51
CA SER A 43 10.14 -8.27 19.92
C SER A 43 10.15 -8.04 18.39
N THR A 44 9.02 -8.19 17.69
CA THR A 44 8.90 -7.96 16.23
C THR A 44 8.01 -6.76 15.90
N ARG A 45 7.73 -5.88 16.87
CA ARG A 45 7.00 -4.63 16.63
C ARG A 45 7.88 -3.68 15.82
N VAL A 46 7.72 -3.70 14.50
CA VAL A 46 8.36 -2.77 13.56
C VAL A 46 7.31 -1.78 13.05
N VAL A 47 7.74 -0.55 12.73
CA VAL A 47 6.90 0.39 11.98
C VAL A 47 6.55 -0.24 10.64
N ALA A 48 5.27 -0.51 10.41
CA ALA A 48 4.81 -0.99 9.12
C ALA A 48 4.87 0.18 8.13
N ASN A 49 5.66 0.01 7.07
CA ASN A 49 5.61 0.89 5.92
C ASN A 49 4.45 0.40 5.05
N ASP A 50 3.24 0.92 5.27
CA ASP A 50 2.09 0.65 4.40
C ASP A 50 2.04 1.70 3.26
N ILE A 51 1.21 1.45 2.25
CA ILE A 51 1.00 2.33 1.10
C ILE A 51 -0.48 2.45 0.74
N ILE A 52 -0.81 3.56 0.08
CA ILE A 52 -2.07 3.79 -0.62
C ILE A 52 -1.74 3.93 -2.11
N ALA A 53 -2.31 3.08 -2.95
CA ALA A 53 -2.17 3.15 -4.40
C ALA A 53 -3.48 3.63 -5.03
N ILE A 54 -3.40 4.70 -5.83
CA ILE A 54 -4.56 5.33 -6.49
C ILE A 54 -4.39 5.19 -8.00
N MET A 55 -5.36 4.59 -8.69
CA MET A 55 -5.31 4.47 -10.14
C MET A 55 -5.55 5.84 -10.78
N LYS A 56 -4.67 6.23 -11.72
CA LYS A 56 -4.78 7.48 -12.48
C LYS A 56 -6.05 7.52 -13.31
#